data_AF-A0A357LCL1-F1
#
_entry.id   AF-A0A357LCL1-F1
#
_cell.length_a   1.000
_cell.length_b   1.000
_cell.length_c   1.000
_cell.angle_alpha   90.00
_cell.angle_beta   90.00
_cell.angle_gamma   90.00
#
_symmetry.space_group_name_H-M   'P 1'
#
loop_
_entity.id
_entity.type
_entity.pdbx_description
1 polymer ?
#
loop_
_entity_poly.entity_id
_entity_poly.type
_entity_poly.pdbx_seq_one_letter_code
_entity_poly.pdbx_strand_id
1 'polypeptide(L)'
;ATSPGQALAVLVFEDGRVENRVMKTPPGLTLSGVTAAGNYLAARLKGRTIGETREAILKEIEQNKAALDELTARLVADGVAEISSAERTSLIVRGRGRLLDDGAGADLERVRMLFDDLERKRDVIEVLSAARDAEG
;
A
#
# COMPACT_ATOMS: atom_id res chain seq x y z
N ALA A 1 27.06 -0.36 -8.17
CA ALA A 1 26.39 -0.36 -6.85
C ALA A 1 25.79 1.01 -6.64
N THR A 2 24.50 1.12 -6.30
CA THR A 2 23.88 2.40 -5.93
C THR A 2 24.36 2.80 -4.54
N SER A 3 24.42 4.11 -4.25
CA SER A 3 24.75 4.59 -2.91
C SER A 3 23.63 4.25 -1.91
N PRO A 4 23.88 4.19 -0.60
CA PRO A 4 22.84 4.04 0.41
C PRO A 4 21.73 5.09 0.21
N GLY A 5 20.47 4.66 0.21
CA GLY A 5 19.33 5.54 -0.04
C GLY A 5 19.00 5.81 -1.52
N GLN A 6 19.63 5.10 -2.44
CA GLN A 6 19.34 5.15 -3.87
C GLN A 6 18.96 3.76 -4.41
N ALA A 7 17.99 3.73 -5.33
CA ALA A 7 17.56 2.55 -6.06
C ALA A 7 17.62 2.81 -7.57
N LEU A 8 17.89 1.77 -8.34
CA LEU A 8 17.86 1.80 -9.80
C LEU A 8 16.57 1.16 -10.28
N ALA A 9 15.72 1.95 -10.95
CA ALA A 9 14.54 1.46 -11.65
C ALA A 9 14.91 1.20 -13.12
N VAL A 10 14.66 -0.02 -13.59
CA VAL A 10 14.86 -0.41 -14.99
C VAL A 10 13.50 -0.56 -15.64
N LEU A 11 13.19 0.31 -16.59
CA LEU A 11 11.93 0.33 -17.32
C LEU A 11 12.16 -0.27 -18.71
N VAL A 12 11.37 -1.26 -19.09
CA VAL A 12 11.43 -1.89 -20.41
C VAL A 12 10.11 -1.65 -21.12
N PHE A 13 10.15 -0.91 -22.21
CA PHE A 13 8.98 -0.58 -23.03
C PHE A 13 8.69 -1.69 -24.04
N GLU A 14 7.46 -1.73 -24.57
CA GLU A 14 7.05 -2.76 -25.55
C GLU A 14 7.83 -2.69 -26.87
N ASP A 15 8.34 -1.51 -27.23
CA ASP A 15 9.21 -1.32 -28.38
C ASP A 15 10.68 -1.74 -28.14
N GLY A 16 10.96 -2.34 -26.97
CA GLY A 16 12.29 -2.82 -26.60
C GLY A 16 13.22 -1.73 -26.07
N ARG A 17 12.76 -0.46 -25.96
CA ARG A 17 13.54 0.58 -25.29
C ARG A 17 13.70 0.26 -23.81
N VAL A 18 14.88 0.57 -23.28
CA VAL A 18 15.21 0.43 -21.87
C VAL A 18 15.62 1.78 -21.30
N GLU A 19 14.96 2.20 -20.22
CA GLU A 19 15.32 3.40 -19.46
C GLU A 19 15.83 3.00 -18.08
N ASN A 20 16.95 3.57 -17.67
CA ASN A 20 17.60 3.34 -16.38
C ASN A 20 17.49 4.59 -15.54
N ARG A 21 16.60 4.59 -14.54
CA ARG A 21 16.32 5.75 -13.71
C ARG A 21 16.87 5.55 -12.30
N VAL A 22 17.74 6.46 -11.85
CA VAL A 22 18.27 6.41 -10.48
C VAL A 22 17.37 7.24 -9.59
N MET A 23 16.59 6.56 -8.75
CA MET A 23 15.66 7.18 -7.81
C MET A 23 16.22 7.18 -6.38
N LYS A 24 15.84 8.18 -5.59
CA LYS A 24 16.04 8.13 -4.13
C LYS A 24 15.00 7.19 -3.54
N THR A 25 15.40 6.34 -2.60
CA THR A 25 14.45 5.49 -1.88
C THR A 25 13.59 6.37 -0.97
N PRO A 26 12.25 6.29 -1.04
CA PRO A 26 11.36 7.04 -0.17
C PRO A 26 11.70 6.83 1.32
N PRO A 27 11.63 7.87 2.16
CA PRO A 27 11.91 7.76 3.59
C PRO A 27 10.92 6.80 4.26
N GLY A 28 11.43 5.89 5.09
CA GLY A 28 10.62 4.87 5.77
C GLY A 28 10.38 3.59 4.95
N LEU A 29 10.70 3.58 3.66
CA LEU A 29 10.58 2.39 2.83
C LEU A 29 11.82 1.48 2.98
N THR A 30 11.59 0.23 3.38
CA THR A 30 12.65 -0.78 3.51
C THR A 30 13.08 -1.33 2.16
N LEU A 31 14.26 -1.97 2.08
CA LEU A 31 14.72 -2.63 0.84
C LEU A 31 13.75 -3.74 0.38
N SER A 32 13.17 -4.48 1.32
CA SER A 32 12.11 -5.46 1.04
C SER A 32 10.85 -4.79 0.52
N GLY A 33 10.48 -3.63 1.06
CA GLY A 33 9.38 -2.80 0.57
C GLY A 33 9.58 -2.33 -0.88
N VAL A 34 10.78 -1.82 -1.21
CA VAL A 34 11.15 -1.45 -2.58
C VAL A 34 11.03 -2.65 -3.54
N THR A 35 11.53 -3.82 -3.12
CA THR A 35 11.46 -5.04 -3.93
C THR A 35 10.00 -5.49 -4.14
N ALA A 36 9.20 -5.49 -3.08
CA ALA A 36 7.79 -5.86 -3.15
C ALA A 36 7.00 -4.92 -4.06
N ALA A 37 7.25 -3.60 -3.95
CA ALA A 37 6.65 -2.59 -4.82
C ALA A 37 7.06 -2.78 -6.28
N GLY A 38 8.35 -3.05 -6.55
CA GLY A 38 8.85 -3.34 -7.90
C GLY A 38 8.16 -4.56 -8.53
N ASN A 39 8.04 -5.66 -7.77
CA ASN A 39 7.33 -6.86 -8.23
C ASN A 39 5.84 -6.59 -8.49
N TYR A 40 5.19 -5.84 -7.62
CA TYR A 40 3.79 -5.45 -7.78
C TYR A 40 3.58 -4.62 -9.06
N LEU A 41 4.47 -3.66 -9.32
CA LEU A 41 4.46 -2.82 -10.50
C LEU A 41 4.72 -3.63 -11.77
N ALA A 42 5.72 -4.52 -11.78
CA ALA A 42 6.02 -5.38 -12.93
C ALA A 42 4.81 -6.25 -13.35
N ALA A 43 4.02 -6.73 -12.38
CA ALA A 43 2.81 -7.50 -12.66
C ALA A 43 1.65 -6.67 -13.24
N ARG A 44 1.63 -5.35 -13.02
CA ARG A 44 0.50 -4.45 -13.36
C ARG A 44 0.77 -3.44 -14.47
N LEU A 45 2.05 -3.15 -14.75
CA LEU A 45 2.48 -2.21 -15.79
C LEU A 45 2.43 -2.80 -17.20
N LYS A 46 2.24 -4.11 -17.37
CA LYS A 46 2.22 -4.73 -18.70
C LYS A 46 1.07 -4.15 -19.54
N GLY A 47 1.42 -3.52 -20.67
CA GLY A 47 0.45 -2.86 -21.56
C GLY A 47 -0.16 -1.57 -21.00
N ARG A 48 0.45 -0.96 -19.98
CA ARG A 48 -0.01 0.29 -19.34
C ARG A 48 1.16 1.24 -19.13
N THR A 49 0.87 2.53 -19.20
CA THR A 49 1.81 3.57 -18.79
C THR A 49 1.93 3.65 -17.27
N ILE A 50 3.01 4.27 -16.79
CA ILE A 50 3.19 4.62 -15.38
C ILE A 50 2.02 5.47 -14.86
N GLY A 51 1.55 6.44 -15.65
CA GLY A 51 0.44 7.32 -15.30
C GLY A 51 -0.88 6.56 -15.10
N GLU A 52 -1.27 5.73 -16.07
CA GLU A 52 -2.48 4.92 -15.99
C GLU A 52 -2.45 3.94 -14.81
N THR A 53 -1.29 3.33 -14.57
CA THR A 53 -1.10 2.41 -13.44
C THR A 53 -1.22 3.15 -12.11
N ARG A 54 -0.66 4.36 -12.00
CA ARG A 54 -0.78 5.21 -10.82
C ARG A 54 -2.24 5.53 -10.51
N GLU A 55 -2.99 5.97 -11.53
CA GLU A 55 -4.41 6.32 -11.37
C GLU A 55 -5.25 5.11 -10.96
N ALA A 56 -5.00 3.95 -11.55
CA ALA A 56 -5.67 2.70 -11.17
C ALA A 56 -5.42 2.34 -9.70
N ILE A 57 -4.17 2.41 -9.24
CA ILE A 57 -3.81 2.11 -7.85
C ILE A 57 -4.41 3.12 -6.88
N LEU A 58 -4.41 4.41 -7.21
CA LEU A 58 -5.05 5.44 -6.38
C LEU A 58 -6.55 5.18 -6.23
N LYS A 59 -7.23 4.77 -7.29
CA LYS A 59 -8.65 4.40 -7.23
C LYS A 59 -8.87 3.20 -6.32
N GLU A 60 -8.02 2.16 -6.40
CA GLU A 60 -8.08 1.01 -5.49
C GLU A 60 -7.84 1.41 -4.03
N ILE A 61 -6.91 2.35 -3.77
CA ILE A 61 -6.65 2.87 -2.42
C ILE A 61 -7.91 3.54 -1.86
N GLU A 62 -8.57 4.40 -2.62
CA GLU A 62 -9.78 5.08 -2.15
C GLU A 62 -10.94 4.10 -1.89
N GLN A 63 -11.10 3.08 -2.74
CA GLN A 63 -12.08 2.01 -2.52
C GLN A 63 -11.79 1.20 -1.24
N ASN A 64 -10.53 0.84 -1.04
CA ASN A 64 -10.11 0.09 0.15
C ASN A 64 -10.26 0.91 1.43
N LYS A 65 -9.98 2.22 1.40
CA LYS A 65 -10.21 3.12 2.54
C LYS A 65 -11.69 3.17 2.89
N ALA A 66 -12.57 3.35 1.90
CA ALA A 66 -14.01 3.37 2.15
C ALA A 66 -14.50 2.05 2.77
N ALA A 67 -14.03 0.91 2.28
CA ALA A 67 -14.36 -0.40 2.86
C ALA A 67 -13.82 -0.57 4.29
N LEU A 68 -12.61 -0.07 4.54
CA LEU A 68 -11.99 -0.08 5.86
C LEU A 68 -12.76 0.79 6.86
N ASP A 69 -13.18 1.98 6.45
CA ASP A 69 -13.96 2.90 7.27
C ASP A 69 -15.32 2.28 7.64
N GLU A 70 -15.99 1.63 6.67
CA GLU A 70 -17.27 0.95 6.90
C GLU A 70 -17.15 -0.22 7.88
N LEU A 71 -16.10 -1.05 7.75
CA LEU A 71 -15.86 -2.17 8.66
C LEU A 71 -15.44 -1.68 10.06
N THR A 72 -14.61 -0.66 10.12
CA THR A 72 -14.21 -0.04 11.39
C THR A 72 -15.41 0.54 12.12
N ALA A 73 -16.30 1.25 11.42
CA ALA A 73 -17.53 1.79 12.01
C ALA A 73 -18.43 0.68 12.59
N ARG A 74 -18.56 -0.46 11.90
CA ARG A 74 -19.29 -1.63 12.40
C ARG A 74 -18.67 -2.19 13.68
N LEU A 75 -17.37 -2.42 13.69
CA LEU A 75 -16.65 -2.93 14.87
C LEU A 75 -16.75 -2.00 16.08
N VAL A 76 -16.79 -0.68 15.85
CA VAL A 76 -17.01 0.32 16.92
C VAL A 76 -18.45 0.29 17.41
N ALA A 77 -19.44 0.21 16.51
CA ALA A 77 -20.86 0.10 16.87
C ALA A 77 -21.17 -1.16 17.68
N ASP A 78 -20.52 -2.26 17.35
CA ASP A 78 -20.63 -3.54 18.06
C ASP A 78 -19.84 -3.54 19.39
N GLY A 79 -19.10 -2.46 19.68
CA GLY A 79 -18.30 -2.29 20.90
C GLY A 79 -17.10 -3.23 21.00
N VAL A 80 -16.57 -3.67 19.86
CA VAL A 80 -15.39 -4.54 19.74
C VAL A 80 -14.10 -3.72 19.65
N ALA A 81 -14.18 -2.52 19.09
CA ALA A 81 -13.04 -1.64 18.87
C ALA A 81 -13.31 -0.19 19.30
N GLU A 82 -12.24 0.51 19.66
CA GLU A 82 -12.24 1.95 19.91
C GLU A 82 -11.20 2.63 19.00
N ILE A 83 -11.58 3.74 18.37
CA ILE A 83 -10.67 4.52 17.52
C ILE A 83 -9.83 5.41 18.43
N SER A 84 -8.51 5.24 18.40
CA SER A 84 -7.59 6.16 19.07
C SER A 84 -7.10 7.24 18.09
N SER A 85 -7.22 8.50 18.52
CA SER A 85 -6.94 9.68 17.68
C SER A 85 -5.53 10.25 17.89
N ALA A 86 -4.53 9.42 18.18
CA ALA A 86 -3.15 9.86 18.39
C ALA A 86 -2.33 9.74 17.10
N GLU A 87 -2.40 10.76 16.24
CA GLU A 87 -1.60 11.03 15.01
C GLU A 87 -1.49 9.95 13.91
N ARG A 88 -1.88 8.71 14.19
CA ARG A 88 -2.11 7.62 13.24
C ARG A 88 -3.38 6.92 13.69
N THR A 89 -4.37 6.82 12.81
CA THR A 89 -5.62 6.11 13.10
C THR A 89 -5.28 4.67 13.51
N SER A 90 -5.30 4.39 14.80
CA SER A 90 -5.04 3.05 15.34
C SER A 90 -6.31 2.52 15.98
N LEU A 91 -6.70 1.32 15.53
CA LEU A 91 -7.85 0.60 16.05
C LEU A 91 -7.41 -0.17 17.29
N ILE A 92 -7.92 0.23 18.46
CA ILE A 92 -7.63 -0.49 19.71
C ILE A 92 -8.79 -1.45 19.97
N VAL A 93 -8.52 -2.74 19.86
CA VAL A 93 -9.50 -3.79 20.14
C VAL A 93 -9.66 -3.95 21.65
N ARG A 94 -10.87 -3.75 22.17
CA ARG A 94 -11.19 -3.93 23.60
C ARG A 94 -12.20 -5.07 23.76
N GLY A 95 -11.83 -6.08 24.55
CA GLY A 95 -12.74 -7.16 24.95
C GLY A 95 -12.33 -8.54 24.41
N ARG A 96 -11.50 -9.24 25.18
CA ARG A 96 -11.07 -10.64 24.89
C ARG A 96 -12.24 -11.64 24.73
N GLY A 97 -13.42 -11.34 25.27
CA GLY A 97 -14.59 -12.24 25.23
C GLY A 97 -15.48 -12.12 23.99
N ARG A 98 -15.49 -10.98 23.29
CA ARG A 98 -16.29 -10.76 22.06
C ARG A 98 -15.57 -11.18 20.78
N LEU A 99 -14.26 -11.38 20.87
CA LEU A 99 -13.42 -11.93 19.78
C LEU A 99 -13.65 -13.43 19.51
N LEU A 100 -14.37 -14.09 20.42
CA LEU A 100 -14.75 -15.51 20.29
C LEU A 100 -16.08 -15.66 19.54
N ASP A 101 -16.73 -14.56 19.18
CA ASP A 101 -17.91 -14.58 18.31
C ASP A 101 -17.44 -14.59 16.85
N ASP A 102 -17.88 -15.58 16.08
CA ASP A 102 -17.34 -15.89 14.75
C ASP A 102 -17.41 -14.70 13.77
N GLY A 103 -18.39 -13.82 13.93
CA GLY A 103 -18.55 -12.61 13.09
C GLY A 103 -17.52 -11.51 13.38
N ALA A 104 -17.29 -11.20 14.65
CA ALA A 104 -16.37 -10.13 15.05
C ALA A 104 -14.90 -10.48 14.74
N GLY A 105 -14.54 -11.76 14.86
CA GLY A 105 -13.21 -12.25 14.48
C GLY A 105 -12.94 -12.13 12.97
N ALA A 106 -13.94 -12.49 12.14
CA ALA A 106 -13.83 -12.40 10.69
C ALA A 106 -13.70 -10.94 10.21
N ASP A 107 -14.47 -10.02 10.78
CA ASP A 107 -14.41 -8.60 10.42
C ASP A 107 -13.08 -7.95 10.82
N LEU A 108 -12.51 -8.32 11.98
CA LEU A 108 -11.18 -7.86 12.38
C LEU A 108 -10.08 -8.37 11.45
N GLU A 109 -10.14 -9.63 11.05
CA GLU A 109 -9.17 -10.18 10.08
C GLU A 109 -9.30 -9.46 8.73
N ARG A 110 -10.52 -9.14 8.31
CA ARG A 110 -10.77 -8.37 7.09
C ARG A 110 -10.21 -6.94 7.17
N VAL A 111 -10.38 -6.27 8.31
CA VAL A 111 -9.77 -4.96 8.59
C VAL A 111 -8.25 -5.05 8.53
N ARG A 112 -7.63 -6.05 9.15
CA ARG A 112 -6.18 -6.27 9.13
C ARG A 112 -5.67 -6.44 7.69
N MET A 113 -6.33 -7.29 6.89
CA MET A 113 -5.96 -7.49 5.49
C MET A 113 -6.11 -6.21 4.65
N LEU A 114 -7.15 -5.41 4.88
CA LEU A 114 -7.34 -4.13 4.19
C LEU A 114 -6.28 -3.11 4.56
N PHE A 115 -5.90 -3.03 5.84
CA PHE A 115 -4.79 -2.19 6.28
C PHE A 115 -3.47 -2.60 5.61
N ASP A 116 -3.13 -3.89 5.64
CA ASP A 116 -1.91 -4.42 5.02
C ASP A 116 -1.89 -4.13 3.50
N ASP A 117 -3.02 -4.26 2.82
CA ASP A 117 -3.13 -3.96 1.38
C ASP A 117 -3.01 -2.45 1.09
N LEU A 118 -3.60 -1.59 1.94
CA LEU A 118 -3.45 -0.14 1.84
C LEU A 118 -2.01 0.33 2.04
N GLU A 119 -1.29 -0.26 3.01
CA GLU A 119 0.11 0.05 3.27
C GLU A 119 0.98 -0.33 2.06
N ARG A 120 0.83 -1.56 1.55
CA ARG A 120 1.54 -2.02 0.34
C ARG A 120 1.27 -1.14 -0.88
N LYS A 121 0.02 -0.72 -1.10
CA LYS A 121 -0.34 0.14 -2.23
C LYS A 121 0.23 1.55 -2.08
N ARG A 122 0.33 2.08 -0.86
CA ARG A 122 1.02 3.36 -0.59
C ARG A 122 2.50 3.27 -0.94
N ASP A 123 3.18 2.22 -0.48
CA ASP A 123 4.59 1.97 -0.82
C ASP A 123 4.82 1.92 -2.33
N VAL A 124 3.91 1.26 -3.05
CA VAL A 124 3.94 1.21 -4.52
C VAL A 124 3.82 2.61 -5.14
N ILE A 125 2.92 3.45 -4.64
CA ILE A 125 2.75 4.82 -5.15
C ILE A 125 4.00 5.67 -4.89
N GLU A 126 4.63 5.53 -3.73
CA GLU A 126 5.88 6.23 -3.40
C GLU A 126 7.01 5.81 -4.36
N VAL A 127 7.15 4.50 -4.60
CA VAL A 127 8.16 3.98 -5.56
C VAL A 127 7.86 4.46 -6.98
N LEU A 128 6.60 4.41 -7.40
CA LEU A 128 6.20 4.85 -8.74
C LEU A 128 6.43 6.35 -8.95
N SER A 129 6.16 7.16 -7.92
CA SER A 129 6.40 8.61 -7.96
C SER A 129 7.89 8.92 -8.00
N ALA A 130 8.69 8.24 -7.17
CA ALA A 130 10.14 8.38 -7.18
C ALA A 130 10.78 7.92 -8.50
N ALA A 131 10.27 6.87 -9.14
CA ALA A 131 10.74 6.42 -10.46
C ALA A 131 10.33 7.39 -11.59
N ARG A 132 9.17 8.04 -11.47
CA ARG A 132 8.72 9.06 -12.44
C ARG A 132 9.57 10.32 -12.37
N ASP A 133 9.86 10.78 -11.15
CA ASP A 133 10.57 12.04 -10.88
C ASP A 133 12.11 11.87 -10.91
N ALA A 134 12.59 10.63 -11.03
CA ALA A 134 14.01 10.33 -11.16
C ALA A 134 14.58 10.80 -12.51
N GLU A 135 15.78 11.36 -12.44
CA GLU A 135 16.58 11.74 -13.59
C GLU A 135 17.37 10.52 -14.10
N GLY A 136 17.38 10.29 -15.40
CA GLY A 136 18.10 9.18 -16.03
C GLY A 136 17.50 8.73 -17.34
#